data_AF-A0A8S1K6Z9-F1
#
_entry.id   AF-A0A8S1K6Z9-F1
#
_cell.length_a   1.000
_cell.length_b   1.000
_cell.length_c   1.000
_cell.angle_alpha   90.00
_cell.angle_beta   90.00
_cell.angle_gamma   90.00
#
_symmetry.space_group_name_H-M   'P 1'
#
loop_
_entity.id
_entity.type
_entity.pdbx_description
1 polymer ?
#
loop_
_entity_poly.entity_id
_entity_poly.type
_entity_poly.pdbx_seq_one_letter_code
_entity_poly.pdbx_strand_id
1 'polypeptide(L)'
;MMELSNEAMAYSDICQQLTEEMIQEFNGQYNDKQKEIKNLRRRVYDALNVMISIGIVIKEKKLIRKNTETQVNLTKQNLIIRKQNLKEQLQIKKTSATNQIKQQESLKKLVELNKMRDVDESEKIRFPFILVKTQLNNNDEDELVLEQNKSMDYLKVFSKNQLDLQLDLNVVQKLFQIEHMIL
;
A
#
# COMPACT_ATOMS: atom_id res chain seq x y z
N MET A 1 12.60 -21.59 -28.77
CA MET A 1 11.51 -20.93 -28.03
C MET A 1 10.56 -20.34 -29.06
N MET A 2 9.46 -21.03 -29.36
CA MET A 2 8.51 -20.61 -30.40
C MET A 2 7.75 -19.38 -29.89
N GLU A 3 8.03 -18.21 -30.46
CA GLU A 3 7.12 -17.07 -30.31
C GLU A 3 5.82 -17.44 -31.02
N LEU A 4 4.72 -17.51 -30.29
CA LEU A 4 3.39 -17.64 -30.89
C LEU A 4 3.19 -16.44 -31.84
N SER A 5 3.38 -16.67 -33.13
CA SER A 5 3.10 -15.69 -34.17
C SER A 5 1.62 -15.29 -34.07
N ASN A 6 1.27 -14.09 -34.55
CA ASN A 6 -0.13 -13.67 -34.60
C ASN A 6 -0.97 -14.49 -35.59
N GLU A 7 -0.37 -15.47 -36.28
CA GLU A 7 -1.04 -16.32 -37.26
C GLU A 7 -1.79 -17.47 -36.58
N ALA A 8 -2.98 -17.75 -37.09
CA ALA A 8 -3.81 -18.83 -36.57
C ALA A 8 -3.27 -20.18 -37.05
N MET A 9 -2.92 -21.06 -36.13
CA MET A 9 -2.45 -22.42 -36.43
C MET A 9 -3.49 -23.46 -36.02
N ALA A 10 -3.49 -24.61 -36.71
CA ALA A 10 -4.38 -25.69 -36.34
C ALA A 10 -4.00 -26.29 -34.99
N TYR A 11 -5.02 -26.56 -34.17
CA TYR A 11 -4.90 -27.13 -32.84
C TYR A 11 -4.14 -28.45 -32.84
N SER A 12 -4.38 -29.31 -33.83
CA SER A 12 -3.66 -30.58 -34.02
C SER A 12 -2.18 -30.37 -34.24
N ASP A 13 -1.83 -29.36 -35.03
CA ASP A 13 -0.48 -29.13 -35.52
C ASP A 13 0.37 -28.50 -34.42
N ILE A 14 -0.19 -27.55 -33.67
CA ILE A 14 0.41 -27.03 -32.44
C ILE A 14 0.67 -28.16 -31.44
N CYS A 15 -0.31 -29.05 -31.24
CA CYS A 15 -0.14 -30.14 -30.29
C CYS A 15 0.94 -31.13 -30.75
N GLN A 16 1.02 -31.41 -32.04
CA GLN A 16 2.05 -32.28 -32.60
C GLN A 16 3.44 -31.67 -32.44
N GLN A 17 3.61 -30.41 -32.84
CA GLN A 17 4.88 -29.69 -32.73
C GLN A 17 5.37 -29.58 -31.28
N LEU A 18 4.52 -29.15 -30.35
CA LEU A 18 4.91 -29.03 -28.93
C LEU A 18 5.28 -30.38 -28.31
N THR A 19 4.59 -31.45 -28.72
CA THR A 19 4.91 -32.81 -28.26
C THR A 19 6.27 -33.25 -28.82
N GLU A 20 6.56 -32.95 -30.09
CA GLU A 20 7.84 -33.27 -30.75
C GLU A 20 9.01 -32.48 -30.17
N GLU A 21 8.84 -31.16 -29.96
CA GLU A 21 9.85 -30.30 -29.32
C GLU A 21 10.23 -30.82 -27.93
N MET A 22 9.25 -31.16 -27.10
CA MET A 22 9.50 -31.73 -25.78
C MET A 22 10.25 -33.07 -25.87
N ILE A 23 9.91 -33.96 -26.81
CA ILE A 23 10.63 -35.23 -26.98
C ILE A 23 12.09 -35.01 -27.39
N GLN A 24 12.35 -33.99 -28.22
CA GLN A 24 13.71 -33.60 -28.61
C GLN A 24 14.50 -33.04 -27.43
N GLU A 25 13.90 -32.19 -26.59
CA GLU A 25 14.55 -31.65 -25.39
C GLU A 25 14.92 -32.73 -24.36
N PHE A 26 14.11 -33.78 -24.24
CA PHE A 26 14.34 -34.88 -23.30
C PHE A 26 15.30 -35.99 -23.83
N ASN A 27 15.97 -35.77 -24.96
CA ASN A 27 17.07 -36.62 -25.49
C ASN A 27 16.81 -38.13 -25.41
N GLY A 28 15.59 -38.58 -25.73
CA GLY A 28 15.28 -39.99 -25.94
C GLY A 28 15.44 -40.92 -24.72
N GLN A 29 15.48 -40.43 -23.48
CA GLN A 29 15.55 -41.22 -22.23
C GLN A 29 14.26 -42.02 -21.90
N TYR A 30 13.54 -42.42 -22.93
CA TYR A 30 12.18 -42.91 -22.84
C TYR A 30 12.12 -44.34 -23.39
N ASN A 31 12.07 -45.30 -22.46
CA ASN A 31 12.02 -46.73 -22.76
C ASN A 31 10.69 -47.13 -23.43
N ASP A 32 9.62 -46.32 -23.29
CA ASP A 32 8.27 -46.63 -23.79
C ASP A 32 7.65 -45.41 -24.51
N LYS A 33 8.38 -44.90 -25.52
CA LYS A 33 8.11 -43.63 -26.25
C LYS A 33 6.64 -43.43 -26.64
N GLN A 34 5.91 -44.48 -27.01
CA GLN A 34 4.51 -44.35 -27.45
C GLN A 34 3.52 -44.03 -26.33
N LYS A 35 3.74 -44.54 -25.11
CA LYS A 35 2.86 -44.22 -23.96
C LYS A 35 3.10 -42.81 -23.48
N GLU A 36 4.36 -42.38 -23.48
CA GLU A 36 4.75 -41.04 -23.05
C GLU A 36 4.26 -39.97 -24.03
N ILE A 37 4.32 -40.22 -25.34
CA ILE A 37 3.71 -39.35 -26.37
C ILE A 37 2.21 -39.13 -26.09
N LYS A 38 1.45 -40.18 -25.75
CA LYS A 38 0.02 -40.06 -25.46
C LYS A 38 -0.25 -39.23 -24.20
N ASN A 39 0.53 -39.45 -23.15
CA ASN A 39 0.42 -38.69 -21.90
C ASN A 39 0.79 -37.23 -22.12
N LEU A 40 1.86 -36.96 -22.87
CA LEU A 40 2.31 -35.62 -23.19
C LEU A 40 1.26 -34.86 -24.00
N ARG A 41 0.69 -35.50 -25.03
CA ARG A 41 -0.41 -34.92 -25.81
C ARG A 41 -1.62 -34.57 -24.95
N ARG A 42 -1.97 -35.39 -23.95
CA ARG A 42 -3.03 -35.07 -22.98
C ARG A 42 -2.69 -33.82 -22.17
N ARG A 43 -1.46 -33.69 -21.68
CA ARG A 43 -1.00 -32.51 -20.92
C ARG A 43 -0.96 -31.23 -21.75
N VAL A 44 -0.57 -31.32 -23.02
CA VAL A 44 -0.59 -30.19 -23.96
C VAL A 44 -2.02 -29.67 -24.15
N TYR A 45 -3.01 -30.55 -24.25
CA TYR A 45 -4.42 -30.15 -24.29
C TYR A 45 -4.88 -29.47 -23.00
N ASP A 46 -4.49 -30.00 -21.84
CA ASP A 46 -4.84 -29.40 -20.55
C ASP A 46 -4.27 -27.98 -20.44
N ALA A 47 -2.99 -27.81 -20.79
CA ALA A 47 -2.33 -26.49 -20.82
C ALA A 47 -3.00 -25.52 -21.81
N LEU A 48 -3.30 -25.97 -23.03
CA LEU A 48 -3.98 -25.14 -24.03
C LEU A 48 -5.38 -24.74 -23.60
N ASN A 49 -6.16 -25.66 -23.01
CA ASN A 49 -7.51 -25.35 -22.54
C ASN A 49 -7.50 -24.34 -21.38
N VAL A 50 -6.52 -24.42 -20.48
CA VAL A 50 -6.33 -23.42 -19.44
C VAL A 50 -5.96 -22.07 -20.06
N MET A 51 -5.04 -22.03 -21.02
CA MET A 51 -4.68 -20.78 -21.72
C MET A 51 -5.85 -20.16 -22.50
N ILE A 52 -6.74 -20.99 -23.06
CA ILE A 52 -8.00 -20.54 -23.69
C ILE A 52 -8.93 -19.94 -22.63
N SER A 53 -9.09 -20.61 -21.50
CA SER A 53 -9.98 -20.19 -20.41
C SER A 53 -9.53 -18.88 -19.76
N ILE A 54 -8.22 -18.68 -19.62
CA ILE A 54 -7.60 -17.42 -19.13
C ILE A 54 -7.66 -16.32 -20.21
N GLY A 55 -7.98 -16.67 -21.46
CA GLY A 55 -8.11 -15.72 -22.56
C GLY A 55 -6.77 -15.25 -23.14
N ILE A 56 -5.68 -16.01 -22.92
CA ILE A 56 -4.35 -15.74 -23.51
C ILE A 56 -4.33 -16.13 -24.99
N VAL A 57 -5.04 -17.20 -25.34
CA VAL A 57 -5.23 -17.66 -26.72
C VAL A 57 -6.71 -17.84 -27.00
N ILE A 58 -7.12 -17.64 -28.26
CA ILE A 58 -8.50 -17.82 -28.72
C ILE A 58 -8.55 -19.08 -29.57
N LYS A 59 -9.57 -19.90 -29.37
CA LYS A 59 -9.87 -21.05 -30.24
C LYS A 59 -11.06 -20.74 -31.14
N GLU A 60 -10.83 -20.71 -32.45
CA GLU A 60 -11.86 -20.58 -33.47
C GLU A 60 -11.96 -21.89 -34.25
N LYS A 61 -12.99 -22.69 -33.97
CA LYS A 61 -13.14 -24.05 -34.49
C LYS A 61 -11.90 -24.92 -34.19
N LYS A 62 -11.10 -25.25 -35.22
CA LYS A 62 -9.86 -26.04 -35.11
C LYS A 62 -8.60 -25.18 -35.08
N LEU A 63 -8.72 -23.86 -35.12
CA LEU A 63 -7.59 -22.94 -35.11
C LEU A 63 -7.39 -22.33 -33.71
N ILE A 64 -6.14 -22.08 -33.35
CA ILE A 64 -5.75 -21.31 -32.17
C ILE A 64 -4.91 -20.11 -32.62
N ARG A 65 -5.16 -18.94 -32.03
CA ARG A 65 -4.33 -17.75 -32.21
C ARG A 65 -4.12 -17.03 -30.88
N LYS A 66 -3.05 -16.25 -30.78
CA LYS A 66 -2.78 -15.38 -29.62
C LYS A 66 -3.88 -14.32 -29.47
N ASN A 67 -4.38 -14.13 -28.25
CA ASN A 67 -5.36 -13.09 -27.94
C ASN A 67 -4.64 -11.77 -27.61
N THR A 68 -4.53 -10.88 -28.59
CA THR A 68 -3.93 -9.56 -28.40
C THR A 68 -4.81 -8.62 -27.57
N GLU A 69 -6.13 -8.81 -27.59
CA GLU A 69 -7.09 -7.92 -26.92
C GLU A 69 -7.09 -8.12 -25.40
N THR A 70 -7.06 -9.37 -24.91
CA THR A 70 -7.01 -9.67 -23.47
C THR A 70 -5.74 -9.10 -22.82
N GLN A 71 -4.58 -9.24 -23.48
CA GLN A 71 -3.32 -8.68 -22.97
C GLN A 71 -3.40 -7.15 -22.85
N VAL A 72 -3.90 -6.47 -23.88
CA VAL A 72 -4.07 -5.01 -23.87
C VAL A 72 -5.03 -4.57 -22.76
N ASN A 73 -6.14 -5.29 -22.57
CA ASN A 73 -7.14 -4.98 -21.55
C ASN A 73 -6.59 -5.19 -20.12
N LEU A 74 -5.88 -6.29 -19.86
CA LEU A 74 -5.25 -6.54 -18.56
C LEU A 74 -4.17 -5.49 -18.25
N THR A 75 -3.30 -5.18 -19.21
CA THR A 75 -2.28 -4.13 -19.04
C THR A 75 -2.93 -2.78 -18.77
N LYS A 76 -3.99 -2.43 -19.50
CA LYS A 76 -4.75 -1.18 -19.28
C LYS A 76 -5.38 -1.14 -17.89
N GLN A 77 -6.02 -2.22 -17.43
CA GLN A 77 -6.58 -2.31 -16.09
C GLN A 77 -5.52 -2.15 -15.00
N ASN A 78 -4.38 -2.85 -15.13
CA ASN A 78 -3.25 -2.71 -14.22
C ASN A 78 -2.70 -1.28 -14.18
N LEU A 79 -2.61 -0.61 -15.33
CA LEU A 79 -2.21 0.80 -15.40
C LEU A 79 -3.22 1.74 -14.71
N ILE A 80 -4.53 1.47 -14.83
CA ILE A 80 -5.58 2.24 -14.14
C ILE A 80 -5.45 2.08 -12.62
N ILE A 81 -5.33 0.85 -12.13
CA ILE A 81 -5.16 0.56 -10.69
C ILE A 81 -3.89 1.24 -10.17
N ARG A 82 -2.76 1.09 -10.89
CA ARG A 82 -1.49 1.72 -10.51
C ARG A 82 -1.61 3.24 -10.48
N LYS A 83 -2.28 3.85 -11.45
CA LYS A 83 -2.53 5.30 -11.48
C LYS A 83 -3.37 5.75 -10.28
N GLN A 84 -4.41 4.99 -9.91
CA GLN A 84 -5.24 5.29 -8.74
C GLN A 84 -4.40 5.23 -7.45
N ASN A 85 -3.65 4.14 -7.24
CA ASN A 85 -2.78 4.00 -6.07
C ASN A 85 -1.73 5.12 -5.98
N LEU A 86 -1.10 5.49 -7.10
CA LEU A 86 -0.14 6.59 -7.14
C LEU A 86 -0.81 7.93 -6.82
N LYS A 87 -2.03 8.17 -7.28
CA LYS A 87 -2.79 9.39 -6.98
C LYS A 87 -3.12 9.49 -5.49
N GLU A 88 -3.52 8.39 -4.86
CA GLU A 88 -3.79 8.33 -3.42
C GLU A 88 -2.51 8.60 -2.61
N GLN A 89 -1.40 7.93 -2.95
CA GLN A 89 -0.11 8.17 -2.29
C GLN A 89 0.36 9.61 -2.45
N LEU A 90 0.19 10.19 -3.64
CA LEU A 90 0.52 11.59 -3.90
C LEU A 90 -0.30 12.53 -3.02
N GLN A 91 -1.60 12.26 -2.86
CA GLN A 91 -2.47 13.05 -2.02
C GLN A 91 -2.08 12.99 -0.54
N ILE A 92 -1.76 11.80 -0.03
CA ILE A 92 -1.26 11.63 1.35
C ILE A 92 0.04 12.42 1.56
N LYS A 93 1.00 12.30 0.64
CA LYS A 93 2.26 13.05 0.69
C LYS A 93 2.04 14.56 0.66
N LYS A 94 1.14 15.03 -0.21
CA LYS A 94 0.81 16.46 -0.32
C LYS A 94 0.21 17.00 0.99
N THR A 95 -0.73 16.27 1.59
CA THR A 95 -1.33 16.65 2.87
C THR A 95 -0.29 16.65 4.00
N SER A 96 0.57 15.63 4.05
CA SER A 96 1.66 15.54 5.03
C SER A 96 2.63 16.72 4.92
N ALA A 97 3.11 17.02 3.71
CA ALA A 97 4.01 18.15 3.47
C ALA A 97 3.36 19.49 3.83
N THR A 98 2.09 19.67 3.47
CA THR A 98 1.32 20.88 3.83
C THR A 98 1.22 21.04 5.35
N ASN A 99 0.96 19.96 6.08
CA ASN A 99 0.91 19.99 7.54
C ASN A 99 2.27 20.31 8.16
N GLN A 100 3.37 19.76 7.63
CA GLN A 100 4.73 20.06 8.10
C GLN A 100 5.09 21.54 7.89
N ILE A 101 4.72 22.12 6.75
CA ILE A 101 4.93 23.57 6.48
C ILE A 101 4.18 24.41 7.52
N LYS A 102 2.89 24.10 7.77
CA LYS A 102 2.09 24.80 8.78
C LYS A 102 2.70 24.71 10.18
N GLN A 103 3.22 23.54 10.55
CA GLN A 103 3.92 23.36 11.84
C GLN A 103 5.19 24.21 11.91
N GLN A 104 5.97 24.27 10.83
CA GLN A 104 7.18 25.09 10.76
C GLN A 104 6.87 26.59 10.89
N GLU A 105 5.84 27.07 10.19
CA GLU A 105 5.39 28.46 10.29
C GLU A 105 4.93 28.79 11.73
N SER A 106 4.14 27.90 12.33
CA SER A 106 3.65 28.05 13.70
C SER A 106 4.80 28.10 14.71
N LEU A 107 5.81 27.24 14.57
CA LEU A 107 7.01 27.26 15.41
C LEU A 107 7.82 28.54 15.24
N LYS A 108 8.03 29.01 14.01
CA LYS A 108 8.76 30.26 13.76
C LYS A 108 8.07 31.43 14.45
N LYS A 109 6.73 31.52 14.34
CA LYS A 109 5.92 32.53 15.01
C LYS A 109 6.03 32.44 16.53
N LEU A 110 5.99 31.23 17.10
CA LEU A 110 6.17 31.02 18.55
C LEU A 110 7.53 31.52 19.03
N VAL A 111 8.60 31.18 18.31
CA VAL A 111 9.96 31.60 18.66
C VAL A 111 10.08 33.12 18.60
N GLU A 112 9.47 33.77 17.60
CA GLU A 112 9.48 35.23 17.50
C GLU A 112 8.72 35.90 18.66
N LEU A 113 7.52 35.42 19.00
CA LEU A 113 6.75 35.93 20.13
C LEU A 113 7.47 35.74 21.47
N ASN A 114 8.11 34.58 21.65
CA ASN A 114 8.88 34.29 22.87
C ASN A 114 10.14 35.15 22.99
N LYS A 115 10.71 35.68 21.90
CA LYS A 115 11.82 36.64 21.96
C LYS A 115 11.38 38.01 22.48
N MET A 116 10.12 38.37 22.28
CA MET A 116 9.57 39.68 22.68
C MET A 116 9.01 39.68 24.11
N ARG A 117 8.88 38.51 24.74
CA ARG A 117 8.33 38.35 26.08
C ARG A 117 9.43 37.94 27.04
N ASP A 118 9.56 38.68 28.14
CA ASP A 118 10.36 38.24 29.27
C ASP A 118 9.43 37.57 30.28
N VAL A 119 9.69 36.30 30.56
CA VAL A 119 8.86 35.44 31.40
C VAL A 119 9.80 34.63 32.29
N ASP A 120 9.42 34.45 33.55
CA ASP A 120 10.19 33.65 34.50
C ASP A 120 10.32 32.20 34.04
N GLU A 121 11.43 31.55 34.37
CA GLU A 121 11.68 30.15 33.98
C GLU A 121 10.63 29.18 34.52
N SER A 122 10.01 29.47 35.67
CA SER A 122 8.96 28.64 36.27
C SER A 122 7.66 28.59 35.47
N GLU A 123 7.43 29.54 34.57
CA GLU A 123 6.21 29.60 33.75
C GLU A 123 6.43 29.01 32.34
N LYS A 124 7.65 28.54 32.03
CA LYS A 124 8.01 28.02 30.71
C LYS A 124 7.84 26.51 30.61
N ILE A 125 7.12 26.05 29.59
CA ILE A 125 7.09 24.65 29.19
C ILE A 125 8.05 24.46 28.01
N ARG A 126 9.08 23.62 28.19
CA ARG A 126 10.09 23.36 27.16
C ARG A 126 9.68 22.18 26.27
N PHE A 127 10.13 22.22 25.02
CA PHE A 127 10.02 21.10 24.09
C PHE A 127 11.11 20.05 24.38
N PRO A 128 10.87 18.76 24.09
CA PRO A 128 9.60 18.19 23.65
C PRO A 128 8.65 17.89 24.82
N PHE A 129 7.34 18.01 24.60
CA PHE A 129 6.33 17.65 25.60
C PHE A 129 5.11 16.97 24.98
N ILE A 130 4.31 16.32 25.84
CA ILE A 130 3.02 15.76 25.47
C ILE A 130 1.97 16.41 26.38
N LEU A 131 0.91 16.92 25.78
CA LEU A 131 -0.24 17.45 26.50
C LEU A 131 -1.30 16.36 26.63
N VAL A 132 -1.70 16.09 27.86
CA VAL A 132 -2.84 15.21 28.17
C VAL A 132 -3.97 16.07 28.69
N LYS A 133 -5.09 16.08 27.98
CA LYS A 133 -6.30 16.81 28.37
C LYS A 133 -7.39 15.82 28.77
N THR A 134 -8.09 16.12 29.86
CA THR A 134 -9.27 15.38 30.30
C THR A 134 -10.38 16.36 30.69
N GLN A 135 -11.63 15.90 30.69
CA GLN A 135 -12.74 16.68 31.22
C GLN A 135 -12.76 16.56 32.74
N LEU A 136 -12.94 17.69 33.44
CA LEU A 136 -13.14 17.71 34.89
C LEU A 136 -14.65 17.82 35.11
N ASN A 137 -15.26 16.81 35.72
CA ASN A 137 -16.61 16.93 36.25
C ASN A 137 -16.47 17.34 37.73
N ASN A 138 -17.36 18.22 38.21
CA ASN A 138 -17.33 18.81 39.56
C ASN A 138 -17.51 17.81 40.73
N ASN A 139 -17.45 16.50 40.46
CA ASN A 139 -17.40 15.49 41.51
C ASN A 139 -15.92 15.26 41.82
N ASP A 140 -15.50 15.65 43.01
CA ASP A 140 -14.10 15.72 43.49
C ASP A 140 -13.34 14.36 43.51
N GLU A 141 -13.89 13.30 42.91
CA GLU A 141 -13.30 11.96 42.79
C GLU A 141 -12.88 11.59 41.35
N ASP A 142 -12.85 12.54 40.41
CA ASP A 142 -12.31 12.31 39.07
C ASP A 142 -10.76 12.32 39.10
N GLU A 143 -10.27 11.19 39.59
CA GLU A 143 -8.90 10.71 39.74
C GLU A 143 -8.14 10.69 38.39
N LEU A 144 -7.47 11.79 38.04
CA LEU A 144 -6.32 11.66 37.13
C LEU A 144 -5.20 10.96 37.90
N VAL A 145 -5.00 9.67 37.68
CA VAL A 145 -3.91 8.91 38.31
C VAL A 145 -2.71 8.85 37.37
N LEU A 146 -1.57 9.30 37.87
CA LEU A 146 -0.29 9.29 37.18
C LEU A 146 0.62 8.26 37.87
N GLU A 147 0.90 7.15 37.18
CA GLU A 147 1.86 6.17 37.67
C GLU A 147 3.12 6.20 36.81
N GLN A 148 4.26 6.45 37.44
CA GLN A 148 5.56 6.37 36.79
C GLN A 148 6.30 5.11 37.26
N ASN A 149 6.96 4.41 36.34
CA ASN A 149 7.88 3.34 36.73
C ASN A 149 9.15 3.92 37.36
N LYS A 150 9.77 3.21 38.31
CA LYS A 150 11.04 3.57 38.96
C LYS A 150 12.17 3.82 37.96
N SER A 151 12.19 3.09 36.83
CA SER A 151 13.17 3.29 35.76
C SER A 151 12.89 4.48 34.85
N MET A 152 11.75 5.17 35.03
CA MET A 152 11.25 6.25 34.16
C MET A 152 11.01 5.87 32.69
N ASP A 153 10.97 4.57 32.35
CA ASP A 153 10.79 4.13 30.95
C ASP A 153 9.38 4.34 30.40
N TYR A 154 8.37 4.46 31.28
CA TYR A 154 7.00 4.76 30.88
C TYR A 154 6.25 5.54 31.96
N LEU A 155 5.24 6.30 31.51
CA LEU A 155 4.24 6.97 32.32
C LEU A 155 2.87 6.40 31.97
N LYS A 156 2.11 5.98 32.98
CA LYS A 156 0.71 5.60 32.83
C LYS A 156 -0.16 6.74 33.32
N VAL A 157 -1.15 7.10 32.51
CA VAL A 157 -2.15 8.11 32.83
C VAL A 157 -3.50 7.43 32.81
N PHE A 158 -4.17 7.36 33.96
CA PHE A 158 -5.52 6.82 34.08
C PHE A 158 -6.49 7.97 34.36
N SER A 159 -7.63 7.93 33.71
CA SER A 159 -8.74 8.84 33.97
C SER A 159 -10.05 8.10 33.72
N LYS A 160 -11.08 8.42 34.51
CA LYS A 160 -12.46 7.97 34.28
C LYS A 160 -13.05 8.62 33.02
N ASN A 161 -12.55 9.80 32.65
CA ASN A 161 -12.99 10.57 31.51
C ASN A 161 -12.10 10.33 30.27
N GLN A 162 -12.62 10.67 29.09
CA GLN A 162 -11.88 10.51 27.84
C GLN A 162 -10.62 11.40 27.83
N LEU A 163 -9.47 10.75 27.61
CA LEU A 163 -8.18 11.44 27.44
C LEU A 163 -7.99 11.88 26.00
N ASP A 164 -7.62 13.15 25.80
CA ASP A 164 -7.13 13.70 24.55
C ASP A 164 -5.62 13.93 24.65
N LEU A 165 -4.87 13.22 23.80
CA LEU A 165 -3.41 13.25 23.76
C LEU A 165 -2.95 14.09 22.58
N GLN A 166 -2.18 15.13 22.87
CA GLN A 166 -1.66 16.03 21.86
C GLN A 166 -0.15 16.17 21.99
N LEU A 167 0.56 16.02 20.88
CA LEU A 167 1.99 16.29 20.81
C LEU A 167 2.23 17.80 20.76
N ASP A 168 3.35 18.23 21.33
CA ASP A 168 3.84 19.60 21.35
C ASP A 168 3.61 20.39 20.04
N LEU A 169 4.04 19.87 18.88
CA LEU A 169 3.89 20.56 17.58
C LEU A 169 2.43 20.76 17.19
N ASN A 170 1.56 19.82 17.52
CA ASN A 170 0.12 19.94 17.25
C ASN A 170 -0.52 20.99 18.16
N VAL A 171 -0.07 21.08 19.42
CA VAL A 171 -0.51 22.13 20.36
C VAL A 171 -0.13 23.51 19.82
N VAL A 172 1.12 23.68 19.37
CA VAL A 172 1.59 24.94 18.76
C VAL A 172 0.80 25.29 17.51
N GLN A 173 0.57 24.31 16.64
CA GLN A 173 -0.20 24.53 15.41
C GLN A 173 -1.64 24.97 15.73
N LYS A 174 -2.29 24.39 16.74
CA LYS A 174 -3.63 24.79 17.18
C LYS A 174 -3.65 26.18 17.80
N LEU A 175 -2.63 26.53 18.58
CA LEU A 175 -2.50 27.86 19.21
C LEU A 175 -2.65 28.99 18.17
N PHE A 176 -1.98 28.86 17.03
CA PHE A 176 -2.01 29.88 15.97
C PHE A 176 -3.14 29.72 14.95
N GLN A 177 -3.80 28.56 14.90
CA GLN A 177 -5.03 28.40 14.10
C GLN A 177 -6.21 29.16 14.71
N ILE A 178 -6.29 29.23 16.05
CA ILE A 178 -7.38 29.92 16.77
C ILE A 178 -7.28 31.44 16.59
N GLU A 179 -6.07 32.01 16.49
CA GLU A 179 -5.86 33.44 16.25
C GLU A 179 -6.47 33.92 14.91
N HIS A 180 -6.56 33.05 13.89
CA HIS A 180 -7.20 33.38 12.61
C HIS A 180 -8.74 33.33 12.63
N MET A 181 -9.37 32.87 13.72
CA MET A 181 -10.84 32.85 13.87
C MET A 181 -11.40 34.02 14.70
N ILE A 182 -10.55 34.86 15.29
CA ILE A 182 -10.96 35.97 16.19
C ILE A 182 -10.76 37.35 15.52
N LEU A 183 -10.44 37.39 14.23
CA LEU A 183 -10.42 38.59 13.38
C LEU A 183 -11.47 38.46 12.27
#